data_AF-A0A0N4VHH0-F1
#
_entry.id   AF-A0A0N4VHH0-F1
#
_cell.length_a   1.000
_cell.length_b   1.000
_cell.length_c   1.000
_cell.angle_alpha   90.00
_cell.angle_beta   90.00
_cell.angle_gamma   90.00
#
_symmetry.space_group_name_H-M   'P 1'
#
loop_
_entity.id
_entity.type
_entity.pdbx_description
1 polymer ?
#
loop_
_entity_poly.entity_id
_entity_poly.type
_entity_poly.pdbx_seq_one_letter_code
_entity_poly.pdbx_strand_id
1 'polypeptide(L)'
;MDYSDIEQTFSNVSSPEAPNLDPQFVIKHNLSAEIYQLFKDDVDLLLSGKVSSAETTKLVTQILNTATELCKALDDEKQYLMGDVLYNWAVRQQKLSIGTLWTQQIHYTLLDTMHQQFDYFGELLEQTMSGLRYLRERCYHELFESLYTKLQQLAHYFLYYSIIVAKQPPSVVVKCGEAENHRRSRFWFNTEIRVLGGRAFNVDSEGDGVEVKCFLITDDTAKQLLNNAYHDIFENEEFAIEPPCAVFQCKEKLGLKATFDDMRVAKKSQLRRDSVATKRYCLCYNIQLKAAHGITLIGKKVSLPFAILVGPKTDVEARLFLERSFADLVRKPLSDIPEAVPIEDMTEALEMKFQAIVETPQKPTDGAIIVRPRMFTDQDKQHIILRLKPNSNGTINLERFLKQPVCQEYITKKAASDGEWKLVAFFEWFFKLAEIVNKYLYQMWNDGVIYGFCGKDEAEALLRQCSRPTLLIRFSDVEYGKVKISVLHSTGVLQHHWYDYTDLNARSLQKELLFNHIFAEVEFIYPNINLEAALGGRQKTFDNRKPRILNPTPVYFDNQWAATSPF
;
A
#
# COMPACT_ATOMS: atom_id res chain seq x y z
N MET A 1 -7.39 44.37 38.39
CA MET A 1 -8.77 43.93 38.12
C MET A 1 -8.92 44.04 36.61
N ASP A 2 -8.79 42.99 35.80
CA ASP A 2 -8.85 41.56 36.06
C ASP A 2 -7.75 40.83 35.27
N TYR A 3 -7.06 39.92 35.95
CA TYR A 3 -6.28 38.86 35.33
C TYR A 3 -7.25 37.70 35.12
N SER A 4 -7.57 37.40 33.86
CA SER A 4 -8.24 36.15 33.51
C SER A 4 -7.16 35.14 33.15
N ASP A 5 -7.02 34.13 34.02
CA ASP A 5 -6.22 32.93 33.82
C ASP A 5 -6.55 32.26 32.48
N ILE A 6 -5.52 32.14 31.63
CA ILE A 6 -5.51 31.18 30.53
C ILE A 6 -4.76 29.98 31.08
N GLU A 7 -5.49 29.02 31.66
CA GLU A 7 -4.97 27.68 31.89
C GLU A 7 -4.61 27.06 30.53
N GLN A 8 -3.31 27.04 30.22
CA GLN A 8 -2.78 26.20 29.14
C GLN A 8 -2.91 24.74 29.57
N THR A 9 -3.88 24.04 28.98
CA THR A 9 -4.05 22.60 29.12
C THR A 9 -2.81 21.85 28.61
N PHE A 10 -2.23 21.03 29.49
CA PHE A 10 -1.01 20.25 29.30
C PHE A 10 -1.09 19.24 28.15
N SER A 11 0.04 19.00 27.48
CA SER A 11 0.30 17.89 26.57
C SER A 11 0.53 16.57 27.32
N ASN A 12 -0.36 16.23 28.26
CA ASN A 12 -0.41 14.89 28.82
C ASN A 12 -1.10 13.99 27.80
N VAL A 13 -0.32 13.14 27.12
CA VAL A 13 -0.78 12.21 26.08
C VAL A 13 -1.82 11.20 26.62
N SER A 14 -1.99 11.13 27.94
CA SER A 14 -3.02 10.34 28.62
C SER A 14 -4.43 10.96 28.65
N SER A 15 -4.65 12.09 27.96
CA SER A 15 -5.98 12.71 27.86
C SER A 15 -6.96 11.81 27.09
N PRO A 16 -8.25 11.71 27.49
CA PRO A 16 -9.23 10.79 26.91
C PRO A 16 -9.61 11.05 25.43
N GLU A 17 -8.94 11.99 24.76
CA GLU A 17 -9.19 12.43 23.39
C GLU A 17 -8.21 11.84 22.34
N ALA A 18 -7.19 11.07 22.75
CA ALA A 18 -6.18 10.51 21.83
C ALA A 18 -6.30 8.98 21.66
N PRO A 19 -7.23 8.46 20.85
CA PRO A 19 -7.29 7.03 20.57
C PRO A 19 -6.13 6.61 19.66
N ASN A 20 -5.44 5.50 20.03
CA ASN A 20 -4.48 4.74 19.21
C ASN A 20 -3.04 5.28 19.07
N LEU A 21 -2.46 5.92 20.08
CA LEU A 21 -1.03 6.23 20.08
C LEU A 21 -0.18 5.00 20.45
N ASP A 22 1.02 4.90 19.88
CA ASP A 22 1.96 3.82 20.14
C ASP A 22 2.41 3.85 21.62
N PRO A 23 2.21 2.77 22.41
CA PRO A 23 2.56 2.77 23.83
C PRO A 23 4.03 3.10 24.11
N GLN A 24 4.95 2.67 23.23
CA GLN A 24 6.37 2.93 23.42
C GLN A 24 6.74 4.37 23.03
N PHE A 25 6.03 4.97 22.07
CA PHE A 25 6.09 6.42 21.85
C PHE A 25 5.62 7.18 23.10
N VAL A 26 4.48 6.82 23.68
CA VAL A 26 3.93 7.50 24.88
C VAL A 26 4.93 7.50 26.03
N ILE A 27 5.61 6.38 26.29
CA ILE A 27 6.63 6.29 27.34
C ILE A 27 7.79 7.26 27.09
N LYS A 28 8.34 7.27 25.87
CA LYS A 28 9.46 8.14 25.50
C LYS A 28 9.06 9.61 25.52
N HIS A 29 7.90 9.93 24.96
CA HIS A 29 7.38 11.29 24.91
C HIS A 29 7.12 11.85 26.30
N ASN A 30 6.49 11.06 27.20
CA ASN A 30 6.26 11.50 28.57
C ASN A 30 7.58 11.74 29.32
N LEU A 31 8.60 10.91 29.10
CA LEU A 31 9.94 11.14 29.68
C LEU A 31 10.53 12.47 29.19
N SER A 32 10.49 12.75 27.88
CA SER A 32 10.96 14.02 27.33
C SER A 32 10.16 15.20 27.89
N ALA A 33 8.83 15.07 27.99
CA ALA A 33 7.92 16.10 28.48
C ALA A 33 8.14 16.40 29.98
N GLU A 34 8.38 15.39 30.81
CA GLU A 34 8.71 15.55 32.23
C GLU A 34 10.01 16.34 32.41
N ILE A 35 11.06 16.01 31.65
CA ILE A 35 12.34 16.75 31.70
C ILE A 35 12.16 18.18 31.17
N TYR A 36 11.35 18.36 30.12
CA TYR A 36 11.01 19.68 29.60
C TYR A 36 10.28 20.54 30.63
N GLN A 37 9.36 19.95 31.41
CA GLN A 37 8.65 20.70 32.45
C GLN A 37 9.63 21.25 33.50
N LEU A 38 10.60 20.44 33.93
CA LEU A 38 11.66 20.90 34.84
C LEU A 38 12.49 22.03 34.22
N PHE A 39 12.87 21.88 32.94
CA PHE A 39 13.58 22.92 32.21
C PHE A 39 12.76 24.22 32.15
N LYS A 40 11.47 24.14 31.80
CA LYS A 40 10.58 25.29 31.70
C LYS A 40 10.42 25.99 33.04
N ASP A 41 10.19 25.25 34.12
CA ASP A 41 10.02 25.82 35.46
C ASP A 41 11.28 26.57 35.92
N ASP A 42 12.47 26.00 35.67
CA ASP A 42 13.75 26.66 35.98
C ASP A 42 13.98 27.92 35.13
N VAL A 43 13.60 27.89 33.85
CA VAL A 43 13.67 29.04 32.95
C VAL A 43 12.71 30.15 33.38
N ASP A 44 11.46 29.82 33.70
CA ASP A 44 10.47 30.77 34.16
C ASP A 44 10.92 31.42 35.49
N LEU A 45 11.51 30.63 36.40
CA LEU A 45 12.08 31.13 37.64
C LEU A 45 13.24 32.11 37.38
N LEU A 46 14.17 31.77 36.48
CA LEU A 46 15.28 32.64 36.09
C LEU A 46 14.78 33.97 35.51
N LEU A 47 13.77 33.90 34.66
CA LEU A 47 13.20 35.06 33.96
C LEU A 47 12.28 35.92 34.85
N SER A 48 11.77 35.38 35.95
CA SER A 48 10.92 36.11 36.91
C SER A 48 11.62 37.30 37.59
N GLY A 49 12.96 37.34 37.54
CA GLY A 49 13.77 38.38 38.18
C GLY A 49 13.77 38.34 39.71
N LYS A 50 13.14 37.32 40.33
CA LYS A 50 13.02 37.16 41.79
C LYS A 50 14.23 36.47 42.44
N VAL A 51 15.25 36.14 41.66
CA VAL A 51 16.39 35.31 42.06
C VAL A 51 17.60 36.20 42.37
N SER A 52 18.29 35.95 43.49
CA SER A 52 19.48 36.72 43.84
C SER A 52 20.67 36.40 42.92
N SER A 53 21.64 37.31 42.77
CA SER A 53 22.78 37.14 41.87
C SER A 53 23.61 35.87 42.11
N ALA A 54 23.68 35.36 43.35
CA ALA A 54 24.39 34.13 43.67
C ALA A 54 23.58 32.86 43.33
N GLU A 55 22.25 32.95 43.38
CA GLU A 55 21.33 31.89 42.98
C GLU A 55 21.20 31.83 41.45
N THR A 56 21.32 32.95 40.75
CA THR A 56 21.30 33.02 39.27
C THR A 56 22.34 32.10 38.65
N THR A 57 23.59 32.10 39.12
CA THR A 57 24.66 31.25 38.57
C THR A 57 24.40 29.76 38.81
N LYS A 58 23.83 29.41 39.97
CA LYS A 58 23.44 28.02 40.26
C LYS A 58 22.28 27.58 39.38
N LEU A 59 21.27 28.43 39.23
CA LEU A 59 20.09 28.17 38.41
C LEU A 59 20.46 28.02 36.92
N VAL A 60 21.35 28.87 36.40
CA VAL A 60 21.88 28.73 35.03
C VAL A 60 22.59 27.38 34.84
N THR A 61 23.38 26.94 35.83
CA THR A 61 24.05 25.64 35.79
C THR A 61 23.05 24.48 35.80
N GLN A 62 21.99 24.60 36.62
CA GLN A 62 20.89 23.63 36.68
C GLN A 62 20.15 23.55 35.33
N ILE A 63 19.75 24.69 34.75
CA ILE A 63 19.11 24.78 33.44
C ILE A 63 19.98 24.11 32.37
N LEU A 64 21.30 24.35 32.38
CA LEU A 64 22.22 23.73 31.42
C LEU A 64 22.28 22.21 31.55
N ASN A 65 22.25 21.68 32.77
CA ASN A 65 22.21 20.24 33.01
C ASN A 65 20.88 19.64 32.53
N THR A 66 19.74 20.22 32.94
CA THR A 66 18.41 19.78 32.52
C THR A 66 18.23 19.86 31.01
N ALA A 67 18.70 20.94 30.36
CA ALA A 67 18.67 21.08 28.91
C ALA A 67 19.54 20.03 28.20
N THR A 68 20.68 19.66 28.79
CA THR A 68 21.55 18.60 28.25
C THR A 68 20.89 17.22 28.37
N GLU A 69 20.20 16.95 29.47
CA GLU A 69 19.40 15.73 29.64
C GLU A 69 18.22 15.69 28.67
N LEU A 70 17.52 16.81 28.52
CA LEU A 70 16.42 16.96 27.57
C LEU A 70 16.88 16.72 26.12
N CYS A 71 18.04 17.25 25.72
CA CYS A 71 18.60 16.99 24.39
C CYS A 71 18.81 15.48 24.13
N LYS A 72 19.24 14.72 25.15
CA LYS A 72 19.44 13.26 25.03
C LYS A 72 18.10 12.53 24.94
N ALA A 73 17.11 12.92 25.75
CA ALA A 73 15.77 12.35 25.71
C ALA A 73 15.09 12.59 24.35
N LEU A 74 15.16 13.83 23.84
CA LEU A 74 14.65 14.19 22.52
C LEU A 74 15.37 13.45 21.38
N ASP A 75 16.68 13.22 21.47
CA ASP A 75 17.39 12.42 20.47
C ASP A 75 16.93 10.95 20.51
N ASP A 76 16.80 10.34 21.69
CA ASP A 76 16.29 8.97 21.84
C ASP A 76 14.86 8.80 21.32
N GLU A 77 13.97 9.76 21.61
CA GLU A 77 12.61 9.78 21.07
C GLU A 77 12.59 9.95 19.55
N LYS A 78 13.41 10.86 19.00
CA LYS A 78 13.58 11.03 17.55
C LYS A 78 14.11 9.74 16.90
N GLN A 79 15.10 9.09 17.49
CA GLN A 79 15.64 7.82 16.96
C GLN A 79 14.55 6.76 16.89
N TYR A 80 13.69 6.67 17.91
CA TYR A 80 12.57 5.73 17.91
C TYR A 80 11.53 6.06 16.82
N LEU A 81 11.09 7.32 16.71
CA LEU A 81 10.14 7.74 15.68
C LEU A 81 10.65 7.48 14.26
N MET A 82 11.93 7.73 14.01
CA MET A 82 12.51 7.57 12.67
C MET A 82 12.95 6.13 12.37
N GLY A 83 13.64 5.51 13.32
CA GLY A 83 14.30 4.22 13.17
C GLY A 83 13.39 3.01 13.35
N ASP A 84 12.32 3.16 14.12
CA ASP A 84 11.35 2.10 14.37
C ASP A 84 10.01 2.43 13.71
N VAL A 85 9.36 3.52 14.10
CA VAL A 85 7.98 3.81 13.68
C VAL A 85 7.90 4.07 12.16
N LEU A 86 8.64 5.07 11.66
CA LEU A 86 8.61 5.45 10.25
C LEU A 86 9.28 4.40 9.34
N TYR A 87 10.38 3.81 9.80
CA TYR A 87 11.07 2.75 9.07
C TYR A 87 10.16 1.53 8.86
N ASN A 88 9.53 1.02 9.91
CA ASN A 88 8.62 -0.13 9.80
C ASN A 88 7.42 0.20 8.91
N TRP A 89 6.91 1.43 8.97
CA TRP A 89 5.87 1.88 8.06
C TRP A 89 6.34 1.85 6.60
N ALA A 90 7.56 2.33 6.30
CA ALA A 90 8.10 2.34 4.95
C ALA A 90 8.36 0.93 4.41
N VAL A 91 8.89 0.02 5.24
CA VAL A 91 9.10 -1.40 4.88
C VAL A 91 7.76 -2.07 4.54
N ARG A 92 6.72 -1.82 5.34
CA ARG A 92 5.36 -2.31 5.03
C ARG A 92 4.81 -1.68 3.75
N GLN A 93 5.00 -0.38 3.53
CA GLN A 93 4.57 0.30 2.30
C GLN A 93 5.17 -0.38 1.05
N GLN A 94 6.45 -0.77 1.11
CA GLN A 94 7.10 -1.51 0.03
C GLN A 94 6.39 -2.85 -0.24
N LYS A 95 6.22 -3.68 0.79
CA LYS A 95 5.57 -4.99 0.67
C LYS A 95 4.14 -4.88 0.15
N LEU A 96 3.39 -3.88 0.61
CA LEU A 96 2.00 -3.68 0.22
C LEU A 96 1.83 -3.07 -1.19
N SER A 97 2.91 -2.56 -1.81
CA SER A 97 2.86 -1.96 -3.16
C SER A 97 2.51 -2.95 -4.27
N ILE A 98 2.55 -4.25 -3.99
CA ILE A 98 2.10 -5.33 -4.89
C ILE A 98 0.66 -5.79 -4.64
N GLY A 99 0.04 -5.33 -3.55
CA GLY A 99 -1.31 -5.68 -3.14
C GLY A 99 -2.37 -4.76 -3.73
N THR A 100 -3.61 -4.95 -3.30
CA THR A 100 -4.77 -4.17 -3.77
C THR A 100 -4.73 -2.72 -3.28
N LEU A 101 -5.48 -1.84 -3.96
CA LEU A 101 -5.62 -0.45 -3.52
C LEU A 101 -6.27 -0.35 -2.13
N TRP A 102 -7.17 -1.27 -1.79
CA TRP A 102 -7.76 -1.35 -0.45
C TRP A 102 -6.70 -1.61 0.63
N THR A 103 -5.82 -2.60 0.42
CA THR A 103 -4.75 -2.92 1.37
C THR A 103 -3.77 -1.77 1.51
N GLN A 104 -3.40 -1.14 0.38
CA GLN A 104 -2.52 0.04 0.39
C GLN A 104 -3.17 1.24 1.10
N GLN A 105 -4.48 1.46 0.91
CA GLN A 105 -5.21 2.56 1.53
C GLN A 105 -5.27 2.43 3.05
N ILE A 106 -5.48 1.22 3.58
CA ILE A 106 -5.46 0.98 5.04
C ILE A 106 -4.10 1.37 5.62
N HIS A 107 -3.00 0.93 4.99
CA HIS A 107 -1.66 1.28 5.44
C HIS A 107 -1.36 2.77 5.32
N TYR A 108 -1.86 3.42 4.26
CA TYR A 108 -1.76 4.86 4.08
C TYR A 108 -2.48 5.63 5.19
N THR A 109 -3.67 5.20 5.62
CA THR A 109 -4.41 5.89 6.71
C THR A 109 -3.70 5.82 8.07
N LEU A 110 -2.78 4.87 8.28
CA LEU A 110 -1.94 4.83 9.49
C LEU A 110 -1.02 6.07 9.60
N LEU A 111 -0.71 6.73 8.47
CA LEU A 111 0.07 7.97 8.49
C LEU A 111 -0.61 9.08 9.28
N ASP A 112 -1.93 9.09 9.39
CA ASP A 112 -2.64 10.15 10.10
C ASP A 112 -2.40 10.03 11.63
N THR A 113 -2.38 8.80 12.14
CA THR A 113 -1.98 8.51 13.53
C THR A 113 -0.49 8.77 13.76
N MET A 114 0.37 8.38 12.81
CA MET A 114 1.80 8.67 12.89
C MET A 114 2.09 10.18 12.84
N HIS A 115 1.34 10.92 12.03
CA HIS A 115 1.46 12.38 11.92
C HIS A 115 1.23 13.05 13.28
N GLN A 116 0.25 12.59 14.06
CA GLN A 116 0.00 13.08 15.42
C GLN A 116 1.19 12.85 16.36
N GLN A 117 1.80 11.66 16.34
CA GLN A 117 3.00 11.37 17.15
C GLN A 117 4.16 12.30 16.79
N PHE A 118 4.34 12.54 15.48
CA PHE A 118 5.36 13.46 14.97
C PHE A 118 5.06 14.92 15.32
N ASP A 119 3.79 15.33 15.32
CA ASP A 119 3.36 16.66 15.75
C ASP A 119 3.68 16.88 17.24
N TYR A 120 3.32 15.94 18.13
CA TYR A 120 3.64 16.05 19.57
C TYR A 120 5.15 16.19 19.82
N PHE A 121 5.96 15.36 19.18
CA PHE A 121 7.42 15.48 19.27
C PHE A 121 7.92 16.83 18.71
N GLY A 122 7.40 17.24 17.56
CA GLY A 122 7.76 18.50 16.92
C GLY A 122 7.44 19.72 17.77
N GLU A 123 6.28 19.73 18.43
CA GLU A 123 5.86 20.77 19.37
C GLU A 123 6.80 20.89 20.56
N LEU A 124 7.11 19.76 21.22
CA LEU A 124 8.02 19.75 22.37
C LEU A 124 9.44 20.21 21.99
N LEU A 125 9.93 19.79 20.83
CA LEU A 125 11.24 20.19 20.32
C LEU A 125 11.28 21.69 19.98
N GLU A 126 10.26 22.23 19.31
CA GLU A 126 10.17 23.65 19.00
C GLU A 126 10.12 24.50 20.28
N GLN A 127 9.27 24.12 21.23
CA GLN A 127 9.14 24.83 22.52
C GLN A 127 10.47 24.86 23.27
N THR A 128 11.21 23.75 23.27
CA THR A 128 12.55 23.66 23.86
C THR A 128 13.53 24.62 23.17
N MET A 129 13.54 24.63 21.83
CA MET A 129 14.40 25.52 21.04
C MET A 129 14.06 26.99 21.25
N SER A 130 12.77 27.34 21.31
CA SER A 130 12.30 28.70 21.55
C SER A 130 12.67 29.19 22.96
N GLY A 131 12.56 28.33 23.98
CA GLY A 131 13.05 28.62 25.33
C GLY A 131 14.55 28.90 25.38
N LEU A 132 15.37 28.06 24.73
CA LEU A 132 16.82 28.27 24.66
C LEU A 132 17.21 29.51 23.86
N ARG A 133 16.49 29.83 22.77
CA ARG A 133 16.70 31.08 22.02
C ARG A 133 16.48 32.30 22.92
N TYR A 134 15.42 32.29 23.73
CA TYR A 134 15.12 33.38 24.65
C TYR A 134 16.19 33.53 25.74
N LEU A 135 16.66 32.41 26.30
CA LEU A 135 17.78 32.41 27.24
C LEU A 135 19.05 32.97 26.60
N ARG A 136 19.37 32.60 25.36
CA ARG A 136 20.54 33.15 24.64
C ARG A 136 20.47 34.67 24.50
N GLU A 137 19.30 35.21 24.18
CA GLU A 137 19.11 36.65 23.97
C GLU A 137 19.21 37.46 25.28
N ARG A 138 18.87 36.86 26.42
CA ARG A 138 18.85 37.53 27.73
C ARG A 138 20.03 37.18 28.65
N CYS A 139 20.59 36.00 28.50
CA CYS A 139 21.66 35.44 29.31
C CYS A 139 22.79 35.01 28.35
N TYR A 140 23.79 35.89 28.18
CA TYR A 140 24.97 35.57 27.36
C TYR A 140 25.81 34.48 28.04
N HIS A 141 25.58 33.22 27.64
CA HIS A 141 26.38 32.07 28.08
C HIS A 141 26.69 31.16 26.88
N GLU A 142 27.97 30.89 26.63
CA GLU A 142 28.42 30.14 25.43
C GLU A 142 27.78 28.74 25.31
N LEU A 143 27.55 28.07 26.44
CA LEU A 143 26.91 26.74 26.46
C LEU A 143 25.47 26.74 25.93
N PHE A 144 24.71 27.83 26.06
CA PHE A 144 23.36 27.90 25.48
C PHE A 144 23.41 27.92 23.95
N GLU A 145 24.40 28.60 23.35
CA GLU A 145 24.58 28.60 21.90
C GLU A 145 24.97 27.20 21.38
N SER A 146 25.83 26.49 22.11
CA SER A 146 26.20 25.11 21.77
C SER A 146 24.99 24.18 21.80
N LEU A 147 24.15 24.27 22.84
CA LEU A 147 22.93 23.45 22.97
C LEU A 147 21.91 23.79 21.89
N TYR A 148 21.67 25.08 21.64
CA TYR A 148 20.77 25.53 20.59
C TYR A 148 21.20 25.00 19.20
N THR A 149 22.50 25.06 18.89
CA THR A 149 23.03 24.53 17.62
C THR A 149 22.81 23.02 17.50
N LYS A 150 22.99 22.25 18.59
CA LYS A 150 22.72 20.79 18.60
C LYS A 150 21.25 20.50 18.36
N LEU A 151 20.34 21.22 19.02
CA LEU A 151 18.90 21.04 18.80
C LEU A 151 18.47 21.50 17.40
N GLN A 152 19.07 22.55 16.85
CA GLN A 152 18.82 22.98 15.49
C GLN A 152 19.21 21.91 14.46
N GLN A 153 20.34 21.22 14.69
CA GLN A 153 20.72 20.06 13.87
C GLN A 153 19.74 18.90 14.05
N LEU A 154 19.33 18.60 15.29
CA LEU A 154 18.34 17.57 15.59
C LEU A 154 17.01 17.85 14.87
N ALA A 155 16.51 19.09 14.95
CA ALA A 155 15.31 19.56 14.28
C ALA A 155 15.44 19.49 12.75
N HIS A 156 16.58 19.88 12.18
CA HIS A 156 16.84 19.71 10.74
C HIS A 156 16.69 18.24 10.36
N TYR A 157 17.41 17.33 11.04
CA TYR A 157 17.33 15.90 10.73
C TYR A 157 15.91 15.36 10.87
N PHE A 158 15.23 15.69 11.97
CA PHE A 158 13.85 15.30 12.19
C PHE A 158 12.94 15.73 11.03
N LEU A 159 12.94 17.02 10.70
CA LEU A 159 12.10 17.59 9.66
C LEU A 159 12.45 17.07 8.27
N TYR A 160 13.74 16.92 7.93
CA TYR A 160 14.14 16.45 6.61
C TYR A 160 13.77 14.97 6.39
N TYR A 161 13.96 14.12 7.40
CA TYR A 161 13.64 12.69 7.29
C TYR A 161 12.15 12.41 7.42
N SER A 162 11.36 13.31 8.02
CA SER A 162 9.90 13.22 8.05
C SER A 162 9.22 13.53 6.72
N ILE A 163 9.97 14.06 5.73
CA ILE A 163 9.50 14.21 4.34
C ILE A 163 9.59 12.85 3.65
N ILE A 164 8.44 12.30 3.28
CA ILE A 164 8.31 10.95 2.74
C ILE A 164 7.51 10.89 1.44
N VAL A 165 7.78 9.84 0.65
CA VAL A 165 6.91 9.45 -0.48
C VAL A 165 5.76 8.63 0.10
N ALA A 166 4.65 9.30 0.44
CA ALA A 166 3.50 8.71 1.11
C ALA A 166 2.69 7.76 0.19
N LYS A 167 2.68 8.02 -1.12
CA LYS A 167 2.13 7.11 -2.14
C LYS A 167 3.19 6.83 -3.21
N GLN A 168 3.54 5.56 -3.37
CA GLN A 168 4.58 5.10 -4.29
C GLN A 168 4.00 4.87 -5.70
N PRO A 169 4.81 5.01 -6.75
CA PRO A 169 4.42 4.55 -8.07
C PRO A 169 4.24 3.02 -8.08
N PRO A 170 3.39 2.49 -8.96
CA PRO A 170 3.20 1.05 -9.11
C PRO A 170 4.52 0.39 -9.54
N SER A 171 4.67 -0.91 -9.27
CA SER A 171 5.87 -1.67 -9.66
C SER A 171 6.06 -1.76 -11.19
N VAL A 172 4.97 -1.65 -11.94
CA VAL A 172 4.96 -1.71 -13.41
C VAL A 172 4.00 -0.66 -13.96
N VAL A 173 4.50 0.14 -14.90
CA VAL A 173 3.69 1.03 -15.75
C VAL A 173 3.66 0.43 -17.16
N VAL A 174 2.48 0.04 -17.63
CA VAL A 174 2.33 -0.65 -18.93
C VAL A 174 1.73 0.30 -19.96
N LYS A 175 2.49 0.53 -21.04
CA LYS A 175 2.08 1.29 -22.22
C LYS A 175 1.85 0.37 -23.41
N CYS A 176 0.60 0.17 -23.82
CA CYS A 176 0.27 -0.67 -24.99
C CYS A 176 0.16 0.16 -26.28
N GLY A 177 1.30 0.59 -26.83
CA GLY A 177 1.34 1.28 -28.14
C GLY A 177 0.59 2.62 -28.15
N GLU A 178 -0.07 2.94 -29.27
CA GLU A 178 -0.97 4.12 -29.41
C GLU A 178 -2.40 3.85 -28.92
N ALA A 179 -2.71 2.61 -28.51
CA ALA A 179 -4.02 2.25 -28.00
C ALA A 179 -4.12 2.59 -26.51
N GLU A 180 -4.38 3.86 -26.19
CA GLU A 180 -4.67 4.33 -24.82
C GLU A 180 -5.81 3.54 -24.14
N ASN A 181 -6.69 2.92 -24.94
CA ASN A 181 -7.86 2.19 -24.46
C ASN A 181 -7.64 0.67 -24.25
N HIS A 182 -6.41 0.16 -24.36
CA HIS A 182 -6.18 -1.26 -24.14
C HIS A 182 -6.34 -1.61 -22.64
N ARG A 183 -7.17 -2.62 -22.32
CA ARG A 183 -7.49 -3.04 -20.93
C ARG A 183 -6.30 -3.33 -20.00
N ARG A 184 -5.14 -3.68 -20.55
CA ARG A 184 -3.90 -3.96 -19.78
C ARG A 184 -3.01 -2.72 -19.64
N SER A 185 -3.37 -1.62 -20.26
CA SER A 185 -2.62 -0.40 -20.10
C SER A 185 -2.92 0.21 -18.74
N ARG A 186 -1.85 0.40 -17.98
CA ARG A 186 -1.87 1.03 -16.67
C ARG A 186 -1.00 2.26 -16.79
N PHE A 187 -1.58 3.31 -17.38
CA PHE A 187 -0.86 4.54 -17.69
C PHE A 187 -0.85 5.51 -16.53
N TRP A 188 -1.98 5.56 -15.82
CA TRP A 188 -2.27 6.55 -14.80
C TRP A 188 -1.98 5.99 -13.43
N PHE A 189 -1.28 6.76 -12.62
CA PHE A 189 -1.03 6.46 -11.22
C PHE A 189 -0.88 7.77 -10.46
N ASN A 190 -1.08 7.73 -9.14
CA ASN A 190 -0.92 8.91 -8.31
C ASN A 190 0.22 8.68 -7.33
N THR A 191 0.99 9.74 -7.05
CA THR A 191 2.00 9.74 -6.00
C THR A 191 1.79 10.92 -5.06
N GLU A 192 2.40 10.85 -3.89
CA GLU A 192 2.25 11.89 -2.87
C GLU A 192 3.55 12.05 -2.10
N ILE A 193 3.99 13.29 -1.94
CA ILE A 193 4.98 13.68 -0.94
C ILE A 193 4.24 14.26 0.26
N ARG A 194 4.61 13.84 1.47
CA ARG A 194 4.02 14.33 2.72
C ARG A 194 5.12 14.70 3.72
N VAL A 195 4.88 15.74 4.51
CA VAL A 195 5.72 16.13 5.65
C VAL A 195 5.01 15.75 6.96
N LEU A 196 5.72 15.08 7.87
CA LEU A 196 5.20 14.72 9.20
C LEU A 196 5.83 15.62 10.27
N GLY A 197 5.06 16.10 11.25
CA GLY A 197 5.59 16.88 12.39
C GLY A 197 6.12 18.27 12.04
N GLY A 198 5.75 18.81 10.87
CA GLY A 198 6.26 20.11 10.38
C GLY A 198 5.53 21.33 10.94
N ARG A 199 4.36 21.15 11.56
CA ARG A 199 3.45 22.25 11.92
C ARG A 199 4.08 23.23 12.91
N ALA A 200 4.63 22.73 14.02
CA ALA A 200 5.24 23.57 15.05
C ALA A 200 6.40 24.43 14.50
N PHE A 201 7.12 23.91 13.50
CA PHE A 201 8.22 24.62 12.83
C PHE A 201 7.76 25.52 11.67
N ASN A 202 6.47 25.87 11.59
CA ASN A 202 5.86 26.68 10.52
C ASN A 202 6.08 26.13 9.09
N VAL A 203 6.41 24.83 8.95
CA VAL A 203 6.60 24.23 7.61
C VAL A 203 5.29 24.23 6.83
N ASP A 204 4.16 24.04 7.50
CA ASP A 204 2.84 24.07 6.87
C ASP A 204 2.55 25.46 6.23
N SER A 205 2.82 26.54 6.96
CA SER A 205 2.57 27.91 6.51
C SER A 205 3.58 28.39 5.47
N GLU A 206 4.87 28.12 5.67
CA GLU A 206 5.95 28.53 4.76
C GLU A 206 6.04 27.66 3.51
N GLY A 207 5.54 26.42 3.59
CA GLY A 207 5.56 25.45 2.51
C GLY A 207 4.30 25.44 1.65
N ASP A 208 3.19 26.02 2.10
CA ASP A 208 1.97 26.12 1.31
C ASP A 208 2.22 26.91 0.02
N GLY A 209 1.80 26.34 -1.12
CA GLY A 209 2.06 26.94 -2.43
C GLY A 209 3.46 26.67 -3.01
N VAL A 210 4.37 25.99 -2.29
CA VAL A 210 5.70 25.66 -2.80
C VAL A 210 5.62 24.51 -3.83
N GLU A 211 6.21 24.72 -5.00
CA GLU A 211 6.28 23.72 -6.07
C GLU A 211 7.32 22.62 -5.76
N VAL A 212 6.93 21.37 -5.97
CA VAL A 212 7.78 20.18 -5.97
C VAL A 212 7.93 19.69 -7.41
N LYS A 213 9.17 19.63 -7.90
CA LYS A 213 9.48 19.07 -9.21
C LYS A 213 9.76 17.57 -9.10
N CYS A 214 9.21 16.79 -10.02
CA CYS A 214 9.38 15.36 -10.13
C CYS A 214 10.15 15.02 -11.42
N PHE A 215 11.24 14.27 -11.27
CA PHE A 215 12.08 13.81 -12.36
C PHE A 215 12.00 12.29 -12.47
N LEU A 216 11.95 11.77 -13.69
CA LEU A 216 12.13 10.35 -13.94
C LEU A 216 13.63 10.06 -14.08
N ILE A 217 14.19 9.27 -13.18
CA ILE A 217 15.61 8.92 -13.15
C ILE A 217 15.81 7.41 -13.37
N THR A 218 17.00 7.01 -13.82
CA THR A 218 17.38 5.60 -13.93
C THR A 218 18.01 5.11 -12.63
N ASP A 219 18.14 3.78 -12.50
CA ASP A 219 18.89 3.17 -11.39
C ASP A 219 20.33 3.70 -11.27
N ASP A 220 21.01 3.97 -12.38
CA ASP A 220 22.38 4.48 -12.33
C ASP A 220 22.44 5.88 -11.71
N THR A 221 21.52 6.76 -12.09
CA THR A 221 21.38 8.08 -11.45
C THR A 221 20.97 7.94 -9.99
N ALA A 222 20.08 7.00 -9.66
CA ALA A 222 19.71 6.72 -8.27
C ALA A 222 20.93 6.24 -7.44
N LYS A 223 21.79 5.37 -7.98
CA LYS A 223 23.05 4.95 -7.33
C LYS A 223 23.98 6.13 -7.09
N GLN A 224 24.08 7.05 -8.05
CA GLN A 224 24.91 8.25 -7.90
C GLN A 224 24.38 9.17 -6.80
N LEU A 225 23.06 9.30 -6.65
CA LEU A 225 22.41 10.07 -5.59
C LEU A 225 22.63 9.47 -4.19
N LEU A 226 22.76 8.15 -4.07
CA LEU A 226 23.11 7.50 -2.79
C LEU A 226 24.52 7.87 -2.32
N ASN A 227 25.45 8.06 -3.27
CA ASN A 227 26.84 8.44 -2.97
C ASN A 227 27.01 9.96 -2.85
N ASN A 228 26.18 10.75 -3.55
CA ASN A 228 26.20 12.19 -3.54
C ASN A 228 24.78 12.77 -3.64
N ALA A 229 24.22 13.19 -2.50
CA ALA A 229 22.89 13.78 -2.41
C ALA A 229 22.71 15.07 -3.26
N TYR A 230 23.81 15.76 -3.56
CA TYR A 230 23.82 16.99 -4.36
C TYR A 230 24.03 16.74 -5.86
N HIS A 231 24.12 15.48 -6.29
CA HIS A 231 24.27 15.15 -7.71
C HIS A 231 23.14 15.80 -8.54
N ASP A 232 23.53 16.47 -9.62
CA ASP A 232 22.59 17.14 -10.52
C ASP A 232 21.74 16.12 -11.27
N ILE A 233 20.45 16.38 -11.36
CA ILE A 233 19.50 15.51 -12.05
C ILE A 233 19.05 16.20 -13.31
N PHE A 234 19.06 15.43 -14.40
CA PHE A 234 18.57 15.86 -15.69
C PHE A 234 17.33 15.04 -16.05
N GLU A 235 16.47 15.61 -16.89
CA GLU A 235 15.33 14.87 -17.40
C GLU A 235 15.79 13.66 -18.22
N ASN A 236 15.02 12.57 -18.12
CA ASN A 236 15.27 11.40 -18.93
C ASN A 236 15.15 11.72 -20.44
N GLU A 237 16.03 11.12 -21.24
CA GLU A 237 16.10 11.31 -22.69
C GLU A 237 14.93 10.63 -23.43
N GLU A 238 14.47 9.49 -22.93
CA GLU A 238 13.50 8.62 -23.59
C GLU A 238 12.05 8.96 -23.18
N PHE A 239 11.87 9.37 -21.92
CA PHE A 239 10.57 9.53 -21.28
C PHE A 239 10.44 10.85 -20.53
N ALA A 240 9.21 11.33 -20.40
CA ALA A 240 8.85 12.43 -19.51
C ALA A 240 7.80 11.94 -18.51
N ILE A 241 7.75 12.56 -17.34
CA ILE A 241 6.67 12.36 -16.38
C ILE A 241 5.72 13.56 -16.44
N GLU A 242 4.43 13.30 -16.52
CA GLU A 242 3.39 14.33 -16.59
C GLU A 242 2.34 14.05 -15.50
N PRO A 243 1.97 15.03 -14.64
CA PRO A 243 2.58 16.36 -14.55
C PRO A 243 4.02 16.30 -13.97
N PRO A 244 4.93 17.20 -14.40
CA PRO A 244 6.32 17.24 -13.90
C PRO A 244 6.46 17.95 -12.56
N CYS A 245 5.39 18.63 -12.09
CA CYS A 245 5.37 19.31 -10.81
C CYS A 245 4.01 19.15 -10.12
N ALA A 246 4.03 19.30 -8.81
CA ALA A 246 2.87 19.46 -7.95
C ALA A 246 3.17 20.54 -6.92
N VAL A 247 2.16 21.01 -6.22
CA VAL A 247 2.29 22.06 -5.22
C VAL A 247 1.97 21.50 -3.85
N PHE A 248 2.78 21.85 -2.86
CA PHE A 248 2.48 21.56 -1.47
C PHE A 248 1.23 22.33 -1.03
N GLN A 249 0.29 21.62 -0.42
CA GLN A 249 -0.96 22.16 0.09
C GLN A 249 -1.15 21.71 1.53
N CYS A 250 -1.52 22.63 2.41
CA CYS A 250 -1.98 22.30 3.75
C CYS A 250 -3.51 22.16 3.75
N LYS A 251 -4.02 20.97 4.10
CA LYS A 251 -5.45 20.76 4.40
C LYS A 251 -5.58 20.44 5.88
N GLU A 252 -6.54 21.06 6.56
CA GLU A 252 -6.69 21.01 8.02
C GLU A 252 -6.49 19.58 8.58
N LYS A 253 -5.57 19.45 9.55
CA LYS A 253 -5.21 18.23 10.31
C LYS A 253 -4.43 17.11 9.60
N LEU A 254 -4.05 17.26 8.32
CA LEU A 254 -3.37 16.18 7.56
C LEU A 254 -1.91 16.49 7.16
N GLY A 255 -1.36 17.59 7.67
CA GLY A 255 -0.01 18.05 7.36
C GLY A 255 0.16 18.58 5.93
N LEU A 256 1.35 19.10 5.64
CA LEU A 256 1.73 19.57 4.32
C LEU A 256 1.94 18.40 3.35
N LYS A 257 1.26 18.41 2.19
CA LYS A 257 1.40 17.37 1.16
C LYS A 257 1.36 17.92 -0.26
N ALA A 258 2.11 17.31 -1.16
CA ALA A 258 2.06 17.55 -2.60
C ALA A 258 1.59 16.27 -3.30
N THR A 259 0.40 16.32 -3.90
CA THR A 259 -0.18 15.18 -4.60
C THR A 259 0.01 15.36 -6.10
N PHE A 260 0.57 14.33 -6.74
CA PHE A 260 0.66 14.22 -8.18
C PHE A 260 -0.45 13.29 -8.64
N ASP A 261 -1.54 13.85 -9.14
CA ASP A 261 -2.69 13.10 -9.63
C ASP A 261 -2.60 12.87 -11.14
N ASP A 262 -3.16 11.75 -11.58
CA ASP A 262 -3.20 11.33 -12.98
C ASP A 262 -1.83 11.36 -13.65
N MET A 263 -0.79 10.91 -12.91
CA MET A 263 0.55 10.85 -13.46
C MET A 263 0.63 9.83 -14.57
N ARG A 264 1.36 10.17 -15.63
CA ARG A 264 1.66 9.27 -16.74
C ARG A 264 3.09 9.41 -17.23
N VAL A 265 3.58 8.32 -17.80
CA VAL A 265 4.86 8.31 -18.52
C VAL A 265 4.62 8.67 -20.00
N ALA A 266 5.02 9.87 -20.38
CA ALA A 266 5.01 10.36 -21.75
C ALA A 266 6.29 9.93 -22.49
N LYS A 267 6.17 9.72 -23.81
CA LYS A 267 7.28 9.29 -24.66
C LYS A 267 7.86 10.52 -25.37
N LYS A 268 9.16 10.74 -25.27
CA LYS A 268 9.85 11.85 -25.95
C LYS A 268 10.33 11.49 -27.36
N SER A 269 10.76 10.24 -27.56
CA SER A 269 11.38 9.77 -28.81
C SER A 269 10.94 8.36 -29.19
N GLN A 270 11.17 7.92 -30.44
CA GLN A 270 10.77 6.58 -30.93
C GLN A 270 11.55 5.46 -30.23
N LEU A 271 10.87 4.63 -29.42
CA LEU A 271 11.50 3.58 -28.61
C LEU A 271 11.60 2.24 -29.35
N ARG A 272 12.68 1.49 -29.12
CA ARG A 272 12.79 0.07 -29.48
C ARG A 272 12.11 -0.78 -28.39
N ARG A 273 11.34 -1.80 -28.77
CA ARG A 273 10.53 -2.63 -27.82
C ARG A 273 11.37 -3.35 -26.75
N ASP A 274 12.63 -3.66 -27.04
CA ASP A 274 13.48 -4.45 -26.17
C ASP A 274 14.38 -3.61 -25.25
N SER A 275 14.56 -2.32 -25.53
CA SER A 275 15.44 -1.45 -24.73
C SER A 275 14.82 -0.99 -23.41
N VAL A 276 13.49 -1.06 -23.28
CA VAL A 276 12.74 -0.49 -22.13
C VAL A 276 12.50 -1.53 -21.03
N ALA A 277 12.36 -2.80 -21.39
CA ALA A 277 11.87 -3.84 -20.47
C ALA A 277 12.87 -4.25 -19.37
N THR A 278 14.16 -3.98 -19.57
CA THR A 278 15.23 -4.33 -18.64
C THR A 278 15.64 -3.17 -17.74
N LYS A 279 15.28 -1.94 -18.10
CA LYS A 279 15.61 -0.75 -17.31
C LYS A 279 14.66 -0.63 -16.12
N ARG A 280 15.19 -0.03 -15.07
CA ARG A 280 14.48 0.35 -13.85
C ARG A 280 14.56 1.86 -13.70
N TYR A 281 13.48 2.42 -13.19
CA TYR A 281 13.30 3.84 -13.05
C TYR A 281 12.80 4.16 -11.64
N CYS A 282 13.17 5.34 -11.16
CA CYS A 282 12.62 5.93 -9.94
C CYS A 282 12.07 7.32 -10.25
N LEU A 283 11.12 7.76 -9.43
CA LEU A 283 10.73 9.17 -9.38
C LEU A 283 11.60 9.87 -8.34
N CYS A 284 12.21 10.99 -8.72
CA CYS A 284 12.98 11.83 -7.83
C CYS A 284 12.28 13.17 -7.64
N TYR A 285 11.91 13.47 -6.40
CA TYR A 285 11.24 14.68 -6.00
C TYR A 285 12.26 15.65 -5.44
N ASN A 286 12.35 16.82 -6.05
CA ASN A 286 13.22 17.90 -5.58
C ASN A 286 12.47 18.73 -4.53
N ILE A 287 13.02 18.77 -3.32
CA ILE A 287 12.41 19.39 -2.15
C ILE A 287 13.20 20.64 -1.76
N GLN A 288 12.47 21.74 -1.58
CA GLN A 288 13.02 23.00 -1.09
C GLN A 288 11.97 23.67 -0.21
N LEU A 289 12.04 23.44 1.10
CA LEU A 289 11.14 24.03 2.09
C LEU A 289 11.91 24.89 3.10
N LYS A 290 11.20 25.82 3.72
CA LYS A 290 11.71 26.61 4.85
C LYS A 290 10.99 26.20 6.12
N ALA A 291 11.69 26.36 7.23
CA ALA A 291 11.18 26.10 8.57
C ALA A 291 11.65 27.21 9.52
N ALA A 292 11.05 27.25 10.71
CA ALA A 292 11.49 28.10 11.81
C ALA A 292 12.95 27.85 12.19
N HIS A 293 13.49 28.72 13.05
CA HIS A 293 14.89 28.66 13.50
C HIS A 293 15.92 28.74 12.36
N GLY A 294 15.57 29.32 11.20
CA GLY A 294 16.46 29.47 10.05
C GLY A 294 16.80 28.15 9.36
N ILE A 295 16.01 27.10 9.58
CA ILE A 295 16.22 25.79 8.96
C ILE A 295 15.71 25.82 7.52
N THR A 296 16.51 25.29 6.60
CA THR A 296 16.13 25.08 5.19
C THR A 296 16.24 23.61 4.85
N LEU A 297 15.17 23.05 4.31
CA LEU A 297 15.04 21.63 3.97
C LEU A 297 15.23 21.52 2.46
N ILE A 298 16.48 21.36 2.04
CA ILE A 298 16.85 21.23 0.63
C ILE A 298 17.37 19.82 0.40
N GLY A 299 16.79 19.13 -0.57
CA GLY A 299 17.28 17.82 -0.94
C GLY A 299 16.34 17.08 -1.86
N LYS A 300 16.50 15.76 -1.91
CA LYS A 300 15.83 14.92 -2.90
C LYS A 300 15.24 13.70 -2.20
N LYS A 301 14.03 13.33 -2.61
CA LYS A 301 13.38 12.08 -2.18
C LYS A 301 13.17 11.19 -3.39
N VAL A 302 13.47 9.90 -3.26
CA VAL A 302 13.43 8.94 -4.37
C VAL A 302 12.38 7.89 -4.06
N SER A 303 11.54 7.59 -5.04
CA SER A 303 10.53 6.53 -4.93
C SER A 303 11.16 5.13 -4.96
N LEU A 304 10.35 4.12 -4.66
CA LEU A 304 10.69 2.75 -4.99
C LEU A 304 10.86 2.56 -6.51
N PRO A 305 11.76 1.65 -6.95
CA PRO A 305 12.03 1.40 -8.37
C PRO A 305 10.85 0.72 -9.06
N PHE A 306 10.56 1.11 -10.29
CA PHE A 306 9.52 0.52 -11.13
C PHE A 306 10.00 0.34 -12.57
N ALA A 307 9.28 -0.47 -13.34
CA ALA A 307 9.57 -0.65 -14.77
C ALA A 307 8.50 0.00 -15.64
N ILE A 308 8.95 0.52 -16.78
CA ILE A 308 8.08 0.98 -17.86
C ILE A 308 8.07 -0.13 -18.92
N LEU A 309 6.90 -0.61 -19.33
CA LEU A 309 6.77 -1.67 -20.32
C LEU A 309 6.07 -1.17 -21.58
N VAL A 310 6.61 -1.54 -22.74
CA VAL A 310 5.93 -1.37 -24.04
C VAL A 310 5.21 -2.68 -24.38
N GLY A 311 3.94 -2.77 -23.97
CA GLY A 311 3.12 -3.98 -24.02
C GLY A 311 3.30 -4.90 -22.80
N PRO A 312 2.40 -5.87 -22.61
CA PRO A 312 2.45 -6.77 -21.46
C PRO A 312 3.64 -7.75 -21.57
N LYS A 313 4.52 -7.75 -20.55
CA LYS A 313 5.63 -8.70 -20.39
C LYS A 313 5.57 -9.35 -19.00
N THR A 314 4.93 -10.51 -18.93
CA THR A 314 4.58 -11.19 -17.67
C THR A 314 5.82 -11.61 -16.87
N ASP A 315 6.91 -12.00 -17.54
CA ASP A 315 8.18 -12.38 -16.93
C ASP A 315 8.85 -11.20 -16.21
N VAL A 316 8.77 -10.01 -16.79
CA VAL A 316 9.29 -8.78 -16.16
C VAL A 316 8.44 -8.40 -14.95
N GLU A 317 7.11 -8.48 -15.07
CA GLU A 317 6.19 -8.26 -13.95
C GLU A 317 6.42 -9.26 -12.81
N ALA A 318 6.69 -10.52 -13.12
CA ALA A 318 7.00 -11.56 -12.16
C ALA A 318 8.29 -11.28 -11.37
N ARG A 319 9.35 -10.81 -12.05
CA ARG A 319 10.60 -10.41 -11.39
C ARG A 319 10.42 -9.19 -10.49
N LEU A 320 9.68 -8.19 -10.95
CA LEU A 320 9.37 -6.98 -10.17
C LEU A 320 8.49 -7.29 -8.95
N PHE A 321 7.58 -8.25 -9.08
CA PHE A 321 6.81 -8.76 -7.95
C PHE A 321 7.75 -9.33 -6.87
N LEU A 322 8.72 -10.18 -7.22
CA LEU A 322 9.69 -10.71 -6.26
C LEU A 322 10.55 -9.60 -5.63
N GLU A 323 11.01 -8.66 -6.46
CA GLU A 323 11.82 -7.51 -6.03
C GLU A 323 11.08 -6.66 -4.99
N ARG A 324 9.84 -6.24 -5.29
CA ARG A 324 9.04 -5.45 -4.34
C ARG A 324 8.67 -6.23 -3.08
N SER A 325 8.50 -7.55 -3.18
CA SER A 325 8.11 -8.39 -2.04
C SER A 325 9.26 -8.66 -1.07
N PHE A 326 10.48 -8.86 -1.58
CA PHE A 326 11.55 -9.50 -0.80
C PHE A 326 12.89 -8.76 -0.77
N ALA A 327 13.14 -7.82 -1.69
CA ALA A 327 14.35 -7.00 -1.64
C ALA A 327 14.26 -5.98 -0.48
N ASP A 328 15.39 -5.52 0.04
CA ASP A 328 15.47 -4.54 1.14
C ASP A 328 15.59 -3.10 0.57
N LEU A 329 14.60 -2.67 -0.22
CA LEU A 329 14.70 -1.43 -0.99
C LEU A 329 14.60 -0.16 -0.13
N VAL A 330 14.04 -0.27 1.08
CA VAL A 330 13.93 0.86 2.02
C VAL A 330 15.27 1.13 2.69
N ARG A 331 15.95 0.09 3.20
CA ARG A 331 17.23 0.27 3.91
C ARG A 331 18.40 0.32 2.94
N LYS A 332 18.35 -0.48 1.88
CA LYS A 332 19.39 -0.62 0.85
C LYS A 332 18.75 -0.43 -0.51
N PRO A 333 18.56 0.83 -0.95
CA PRO A 333 18.00 1.10 -2.27
C PRO A 333 18.80 0.35 -3.33
N LEU A 334 18.10 -0.34 -4.24
CA LEU A 334 18.67 -1.18 -5.31
C LEU A 334 19.36 -2.46 -4.81
N SER A 335 18.96 -2.98 -3.64
CA SER A 335 19.38 -4.30 -3.17
C SER A 335 18.90 -5.43 -4.09
N ASP A 336 19.71 -6.46 -4.24
CA ASP A 336 19.31 -7.67 -4.94
C ASP A 336 18.20 -8.45 -4.21
N ILE A 337 17.48 -9.24 -4.98
CA ILE A 337 16.47 -10.18 -4.47
C ILE A 337 17.20 -11.30 -3.72
N PRO A 338 16.77 -11.68 -2.50
CA PRO A 338 17.34 -12.83 -1.80
C PRO A 338 17.14 -14.13 -2.60
N GLU A 339 18.01 -15.13 -2.40
CA GLU A 339 17.88 -16.42 -3.11
C GLU A 339 16.65 -17.23 -2.63
N ALA A 340 16.37 -17.17 -1.33
CA ALA A 340 15.27 -17.89 -0.71
C ALA A 340 14.59 -17.07 0.39
N VAL A 341 13.31 -17.37 0.63
CA VAL A 341 12.48 -16.68 1.63
C VAL A 341 11.68 -17.68 2.47
N PRO A 342 11.25 -17.32 3.69
CA PRO A 342 10.31 -18.12 4.47
C PRO A 342 9.01 -18.40 3.70
N ILE A 343 8.39 -19.55 3.97
CA ILE A 343 7.10 -19.93 3.35
C ILE A 343 6.01 -18.90 3.65
N GLU A 344 5.96 -18.38 4.87
CA GLU A 344 4.95 -17.41 5.30
C GLU A 344 5.02 -16.12 4.46
N ASP A 345 6.22 -15.56 4.31
CA ASP A 345 6.47 -14.38 3.48
C ASP A 345 6.06 -14.60 2.01
N MET A 346 6.39 -15.78 1.45
CA MET A 346 6.00 -16.12 0.08
C MET A 346 4.49 -16.26 -0.07
N THR A 347 3.82 -16.85 0.93
CA THR A 347 2.38 -17.07 0.93
C THR A 347 1.63 -15.75 0.93
N GLU A 348 2.01 -14.84 1.83
CA GLU A 348 1.42 -13.49 1.93
C GLU A 348 1.61 -12.70 0.64
N ALA A 349 2.82 -12.73 0.07
CA ALA A 349 3.11 -12.04 -1.19
C ALA A 349 2.26 -12.59 -2.36
N LEU A 350 2.12 -13.91 -2.47
CA LEU A 350 1.30 -14.54 -3.51
C LEU A 350 -0.19 -14.21 -3.36
N GLU A 351 -0.71 -14.21 -2.13
CA GLU A 351 -2.09 -13.82 -1.83
C GLU A 351 -2.34 -12.37 -2.27
N MET A 352 -1.50 -11.42 -1.84
CA MET A 352 -1.59 -10.01 -2.24
C MET A 352 -1.55 -9.85 -3.76
N LYS A 353 -0.63 -10.55 -4.42
CA LYS A 353 -0.48 -10.46 -5.88
C LYS A 353 -1.68 -11.02 -6.63
N PHE A 354 -2.23 -12.15 -6.17
CA PHE A 354 -3.41 -12.74 -6.79
C PHE A 354 -4.61 -11.79 -6.67
N GLN A 355 -4.85 -11.26 -5.47
CA GLN A 355 -5.91 -10.28 -5.21
C GLN A 355 -5.75 -9.03 -6.07
N ALA A 356 -4.53 -8.50 -6.19
CA ALA A 356 -4.25 -7.33 -7.03
C ALA A 356 -4.53 -7.58 -8.53
N ILE A 357 -4.26 -8.78 -9.04
CA ILE A 357 -4.64 -9.13 -10.42
C ILE A 357 -6.17 -9.28 -10.54
N VAL A 358 -6.81 -9.94 -9.57
CA VAL A 358 -8.28 -10.14 -9.53
C VAL A 358 -9.04 -8.80 -9.52
N GLU A 359 -8.50 -7.77 -8.87
CA GLU A 359 -9.10 -6.44 -8.77
C GLU A 359 -8.62 -5.45 -9.83
N THR A 360 -7.80 -5.90 -10.79
CA THR A 360 -7.35 -5.00 -11.87
C THR A 360 -8.57 -4.50 -12.67
N PRO A 361 -8.69 -3.18 -12.89
CA PRO A 361 -9.77 -2.61 -13.70
C PRO A 361 -9.84 -3.28 -15.08
N GLN A 362 -11.05 -3.65 -15.51
CA GLN A 362 -11.24 -4.35 -16.78
C GLN A 362 -11.29 -3.37 -17.96
N LYS A 363 -11.76 -2.15 -17.75
CA LYS A 363 -11.80 -1.08 -18.74
C LYS A 363 -11.05 0.15 -18.23
N PRO A 364 -10.44 0.94 -19.14
CA PRO A 364 -9.77 2.19 -18.77
C PRO A 364 -10.70 3.24 -18.13
N THR A 365 -12.00 3.18 -18.42
CA THR A 365 -13.04 4.05 -17.84
C THR A 365 -13.52 3.59 -16.47
N ASP A 366 -13.17 2.37 -16.06
CA ASP A 366 -13.55 1.87 -14.75
C ASP A 366 -12.68 2.62 -13.73
N GLY A 367 -13.31 3.36 -12.82
CA GLY A 367 -12.61 3.99 -11.71
C GLY A 367 -11.91 2.95 -10.83
N ALA A 368 -10.93 3.40 -10.05
CA ALA A 368 -10.30 2.56 -9.04
C ALA A 368 -11.34 2.07 -8.02
N ILE A 369 -11.65 0.78 -8.04
CA ILE A 369 -12.55 0.14 -7.08
C ILE A 369 -11.75 -0.19 -5.82
N ILE A 370 -12.12 0.42 -4.69
CA ILE A 370 -11.51 0.15 -3.38
C ILE A 370 -12.44 -0.78 -2.61
N VAL A 371 -12.26 -2.09 -2.78
CA VAL A 371 -13.06 -3.13 -2.13
C VAL A 371 -12.16 -4.07 -1.36
N ARG A 372 -12.65 -4.63 -0.25
CA ARG A 372 -11.92 -5.62 0.52
C ARG A 372 -11.80 -6.92 -0.30
N PRO A 373 -10.57 -7.41 -0.57
CA PRO A 373 -10.41 -8.66 -1.33
C PRO A 373 -10.87 -9.88 -0.54
N ARG A 374 -11.27 -10.93 -1.27
CA ARG A 374 -11.40 -12.28 -0.70
C ARG A 374 -10.01 -12.81 -0.31
N MET A 375 -9.87 -13.23 0.94
CA MET A 375 -8.67 -13.91 1.45
C MET A 375 -8.64 -15.38 0.98
N PHE A 376 -7.44 -15.89 0.75
CA PHE A 376 -7.17 -17.30 0.60
C PHE A 376 -7.48 -18.05 1.89
N THR A 377 -8.02 -19.26 1.74
CA THR A 377 -8.13 -20.20 2.84
C THR A 377 -6.77 -20.83 3.16
N ASP A 378 -6.62 -21.45 4.33
CA ASP A 378 -5.40 -22.19 4.67
C ASP A 378 -5.11 -23.31 3.67
N GLN A 379 -6.17 -23.91 3.13
CA GLN A 379 -6.10 -24.94 2.09
C GLN A 379 -5.54 -24.35 0.78
N ASP A 380 -6.02 -23.19 0.34
CA ASP A 380 -5.47 -22.50 -0.85
C ASP A 380 -3.97 -22.22 -0.65
N LYS A 381 -3.61 -21.66 0.51
CA LYS A 381 -2.23 -21.32 0.87
C LYS A 381 -1.32 -22.56 0.82
N GLN A 382 -1.75 -23.65 1.44
CA GLN A 382 -1.01 -24.92 1.45
C GLN A 382 -0.86 -25.49 0.02
N HIS A 383 -1.93 -25.52 -0.77
CA HIS A 383 -1.91 -26.04 -2.14
C HIS A 383 -0.92 -25.26 -3.01
N ILE A 384 -0.97 -23.94 -2.96
CA ILE A 384 -0.09 -23.06 -3.75
C ILE A 384 1.37 -23.25 -3.36
N ILE A 385 1.69 -23.27 -2.05
CA ILE A 385 3.07 -23.39 -1.56
C ILE A 385 3.68 -24.73 -1.93
N LEU A 386 2.94 -25.83 -1.82
CA LEU A 386 3.45 -27.15 -2.20
C LEU A 386 3.85 -27.22 -3.68
N ARG A 387 3.22 -26.42 -4.55
CA ARG A 387 3.57 -26.32 -5.98
C ARG A 387 4.93 -25.66 -6.20
N LEU A 388 5.40 -24.84 -5.25
CA LEU A 388 6.75 -24.24 -5.24
C LEU A 388 7.80 -25.15 -4.60
N LYS A 389 7.39 -26.35 -4.14
CA LYS A 389 8.26 -27.38 -3.53
C LYS A 389 9.11 -26.79 -2.40
N PRO A 390 8.56 -26.50 -1.22
CA PRO A 390 9.34 -25.94 -0.13
C PRO A 390 10.54 -26.82 0.25
N ASN A 391 11.62 -26.17 0.67
CA ASN A 391 12.78 -26.84 1.25
C ASN A 391 12.43 -27.41 2.63
N SER A 392 13.19 -28.41 3.08
CA SER A 392 13.01 -29.04 4.40
C SER A 392 13.16 -28.07 5.58
N ASN A 393 13.85 -26.95 5.38
CA ASN A 393 14.04 -25.88 6.37
C ASN A 393 12.91 -24.83 6.39
N GLY A 394 11.79 -25.05 5.69
CA GLY A 394 10.66 -24.13 5.66
C GLY A 394 10.87 -22.89 4.77
N THR A 395 11.76 -22.97 3.78
CA THR A 395 12.03 -21.86 2.83
C THR A 395 11.67 -22.21 1.38
N ILE A 396 11.40 -21.18 0.57
CA ILE A 396 11.19 -21.27 -0.88
C ILE A 396 12.39 -20.64 -1.58
N ASN A 397 13.05 -21.38 -2.47
CA ASN A 397 14.00 -20.78 -3.42
C ASN A 397 13.22 -20.00 -4.49
N LEU A 398 13.51 -18.70 -4.63
CA LEU A 398 12.74 -17.79 -5.47
C LEU A 398 12.91 -18.06 -6.97
N GLU A 399 13.97 -18.74 -7.40
CA GLU A 399 14.13 -19.16 -8.78
C GLU A 399 13.03 -20.15 -9.20
N ARG A 400 12.50 -20.94 -8.25
CA ARG A 400 11.37 -21.86 -8.50
C ARG A 400 10.12 -21.11 -8.94
N PHE A 401 9.86 -19.91 -8.42
CA PHE A 401 8.73 -19.09 -8.87
C PHE A 401 8.80 -18.79 -10.38
N LEU A 402 10.00 -18.51 -10.88
CA LEU A 402 10.23 -18.16 -12.29
C LEU A 402 10.40 -19.37 -13.21
N LYS A 403 10.95 -20.49 -12.70
CA LYS A 403 11.40 -21.61 -13.54
C LYS A 403 10.69 -22.93 -13.28
N GLN A 404 10.09 -23.15 -12.11
CA GLN A 404 9.47 -24.45 -11.79
C GLN A 404 8.29 -24.71 -12.73
N PRO A 405 8.34 -25.75 -13.58
CA PRO A 405 7.19 -26.13 -14.37
C PRO A 405 6.13 -26.74 -13.47
N VAL A 406 4.89 -26.29 -13.62
CA VAL A 406 3.77 -26.74 -12.79
C VAL A 406 2.56 -27.20 -13.60
N CYS A 407 2.42 -26.76 -14.84
CA CYS A 407 1.38 -27.22 -15.75
C CYS A 407 1.91 -27.27 -17.19
N GLN A 408 1.06 -27.68 -18.14
CA GLN A 408 1.39 -27.76 -19.55
C GLN A 408 0.31 -27.12 -20.42
N GLU A 409 0.71 -26.63 -21.59
CA GLU A 409 -0.17 -26.05 -22.62
C GLU A 409 0.09 -26.77 -23.95
N TYR A 410 -0.97 -27.12 -24.68
CA TYR A 410 -0.84 -27.63 -26.04
C TYR A 410 -0.87 -26.47 -27.04
N ILE A 411 0.19 -26.31 -27.83
CA ILE A 411 0.34 -25.21 -28.78
C ILE A 411 0.28 -25.74 -30.21
N THR A 412 -0.70 -25.28 -30.99
CA THR A 412 -0.79 -25.57 -32.42
C THR A 412 0.13 -24.63 -33.21
N LYS A 413 1.06 -25.18 -33.99
CA LYS A 413 1.94 -24.38 -34.85
C LYS A 413 1.12 -23.89 -36.05
N LYS A 414 1.05 -22.57 -36.29
CA LYS A 414 0.24 -21.96 -37.38
C LYS A 414 0.55 -22.48 -38.80
N ALA A 415 1.69 -23.16 -38.99
CA ALA A 415 2.15 -23.67 -40.28
C ALA A 415 2.16 -25.22 -40.38
N ALA A 416 1.78 -25.96 -39.34
CA ALA A 416 1.73 -27.42 -39.34
C ALA A 416 0.44 -27.93 -38.70
N SER A 417 -0.09 -29.04 -39.18
CA SER A 417 -1.25 -29.72 -38.57
C SER A 417 -0.92 -30.42 -37.25
N ASP A 418 0.34 -30.36 -36.81
CA ASP A 418 0.83 -30.97 -35.57
C ASP A 418 1.18 -29.89 -34.53
N GLY A 419 0.84 -30.17 -33.27
CA GLY A 419 1.03 -29.29 -32.13
C GLY A 419 1.91 -29.93 -31.06
N GLU A 420 2.44 -29.11 -30.16
CA GLU A 420 3.43 -29.55 -29.17
C GLU A 420 3.00 -29.18 -27.75
N TRP A 421 3.28 -30.05 -26.79
CA TRP A 421 3.07 -29.77 -25.37
C TRP A 421 4.24 -28.95 -24.81
N LYS A 422 3.94 -27.77 -24.27
CA LYS A 422 4.90 -26.88 -23.63
C LYS A 422 4.69 -26.89 -22.11
N LEU A 423 5.77 -27.03 -21.35
CA LEU A 423 5.76 -26.84 -19.90
C LEU A 423 5.65 -25.35 -19.54
N VAL A 424 4.83 -25.05 -18.55
CA VAL A 424 4.52 -23.69 -18.09
C VAL A 424 5.00 -23.49 -16.66
N ALA A 425 5.74 -22.40 -16.45
CA ALA A 425 6.31 -22.04 -15.15
C ALA A 425 5.23 -21.61 -14.14
N PHE A 426 5.56 -21.67 -12.85
CA PHE A 426 4.65 -21.33 -11.76
C PHE A 426 4.02 -19.94 -11.90
N PHE A 427 4.82 -18.89 -12.12
CA PHE A 427 4.29 -17.53 -12.20
C PHE A 427 3.28 -17.34 -13.35
N GLU A 428 3.54 -17.95 -14.52
CA GLU A 428 2.63 -17.86 -15.67
C GLU A 428 1.30 -18.52 -15.35
N TRP A 429 1.33 -19.74 -14.81
CA TRP A 429 0.14 -20.46 -14.36
C TRP A 429 -0.65 -19.63 -13.33
N PHE A 430 0.04 -19.15 -12.29
CA PHE A 430 -0.58 -18.45 -11.17
C PHE A 430 -1.23 -17.13 -11.62
N PHE A 431 -0.51 -16.30 -12.38
CA PHE A 431 -1.04 -15.03 -12.88
C PHE A 431 -2.18 -15.27 -13.86
N LYS A 432 -2.09 -16.30 -14.72
CA LYS A 432 -3.15 -16.62 -15.66
C LYS A 432 -4.46 -17.01 -14.97
N LEU A 433 -4.39 -17.75 -13.87
CA LEU A 433 -5.58 -18.09 -13.08
C LEU A 433 -6.23 -16.84 -12.51
N ALA A 434 -5.43 -15.93 -11.92
CA ALA A 434 -5.94 -14.66 -11.40
C ALA A 434 -6.58 -13.80 -12.51
N GLU A 435 -6.01 -13.78 -13.73
CA GLU A 435 -6.60 -13.10 -14.88
C GLU A 435 -7.94 -13.72 -15.33
N ILE A 436 -8.06 -15.05 -15.28
CA ILE A 436 -9.32 -15.74 -15.59
C ILE A 436 -10.38 -15.38 -14.55
N VAL A 437 -9.99 -15.35 -13.27
CA VAL A 437 -10.88 -14.91 -12.19
C VAL A 437 -11.32 -13.48 -12.43
N ASN A 438 -10.39 -12.53 -12.58
CA ASN A 438 -10.70 -11.14 -12.88
C ASN A 438 -11.70 -11.00 -14.02
N LYS A 439 -11.43 -11.65 -15.16
CA LYS A 439 -12.19 -11.40 -16.39
C LYS A 439 -13.55 -12.10 -16.43
N TYR A 440 -13.62 -13.34 -15.96
CA TYR A 440 -14.76 -14.22 -16.22
C TYR A 440 -15.52 -14.64 -14.98
N LEU A 441 -14.84 -14.68 -13.83
CA LEU A 441 -15.34 -15.34 -12.64
C LEU A 441 -15.34 -14.45 -11.39
N TYR A 442 -15.16 -13.13 -11.55
CA TYR A 442 -14.96 -12.19 -10.45
C TYR A 442 -16.07 -12.27 -9.40
N GLN A 443 -17.34 -12.22 -9.84
CA GLN A 443 -18.49 -12.29 -8.94
C GLN A 443 -18.57 -13.65 -8.24
N MET A 444 -18.45 -14.75 -8.99
CA MET A 444 -18.47 -16.11 -8.42
C MET A 444 -17.30 -16.36 -7.44
N TRP A 445 -16.14 -15.74 -7.66
CA TRP A 445 -15.00 -15.82 -6.76
C TRP A 445 -15.27 -15.10 -5.44
N ASN A 446 -15.81 -13.88 -5.51
CA ASN A 446 -16.13 -13.06 -4.33
C ASN A 446 -17.31 -13.63 -3.53
N ASP A 447 -18.28 -14.24 -4.20
CA ASP A 447 -19.43 -14.90 -3.57
C ASP A 447 -19.04 -16.25 -2.92
N GLY A 448 -17.78 -16.66 -3.00
CA GLY A 448 -17.30 -17.92 -2.42
C GLY A 448 -17.79 -19.18 -3.13
N VAL A 449 -18.34 -19.05 -4.34
CA VAL A 449 -18.84 -20.17 -5.16
C VAL A 449 -17.69 -21.00 -5.73
N ILE A 450 -16.53 -20.39 -5.93
CA ILE A 450 -15.33 -21.05 -6.45
C ILE A 450 -14.50 -21.55 -5.29
N TYR A 451 -14.33 -22.88 -5.23
CA TYR A 451 -13.44 -23.51 -4.26
C TYR A 451 -12.00 -23.04 -4.47
N GLY A 452 -11.53 -23.06 -5.72
CA GLY A 452 -10.25 -22.44 -6.09
C GLY A 452 -9.13 -23.46 -6.25
N PHE A 453 -8.09 -23.37 -5.43
CA PHE A 453 -6.87 -24.16 -5.60
C PHE A 453 -7.06 -25.57 -5.06
N CYS A 454 -7.31 -26.55 -5.93
CA CYS A 454 -7.61 -27.92 -5.50
C CYS A 454 -7.22 -28.97 -6.54
N GLY A 455 -6.54 -30.02 -6.05
CA GLY A 455 -6.14 -31.19 -6.81
C GLY A 455 -7.31 -31.99 -7.33
N LYS A 456 -7.07 -32.84 -8.35
CA LYS A 456 -8.10 -33.80 -8.81
C LYS A 456 -8.48 -34.75 -7.68
N ASP A 457 -7.49 -35.39 -7.06
CA ASP A 457 -7.71 -36.44 -6.06
C ASP A 457 -8.34 -35.88 -4.79
N GLU A 458 -7.93 -34.68 -4.37
CA GLU A 458 -8.55 -33.94 -3.27
C GLU A 458 -10.02 -33.62 -3.60
N ALA A 459 -10.31 -33.05 -4.77
CA ALA A 459 -11.69 -32.75 -5.16
C ALA A 459 -12.57 -34.01 -5.21
N GLU A 460 -12.06 -35.15 -5.71
CA GLU A 460 -12.80 -36.41 -5.68
C GLU A 460 -13.03 -36.88 -4.24
N ALA A 461 -12.04 -36.78 -3.36
CA ALA A 461 -12.17 -37.17 -1.95
C ALA A 461 -13.19 -36.33 -1.20
N LEU A 462 -13.25 -35.01 -1.46
CA LEU A 462 -14.24 -34.10 -0.90
C LEU A 462 -15.65 -34.42 -1.41
N LEU A 463 -15.79 -34.60 -2.73
CA LEU A 463 -17.09 -34.87 -3.35
C LEU A 463 -17.65 -36.24 -2.92
N ARG A 464 -16.82 -37.27 -2.74
CA ARG A 464 -17.28 -38.59 -2.25
C ARG A 464 -17.93 -38.54 -0.86
N GLN A 465 -17.69 -37.49 -0.08
CA GLN A 465 -18.32 -37.29 1.23
C GLN A 465 -19.70 -36.64 1.13
N CYS A 466 -20.06 -36.11 -0.04
CA CYS A 466 -21.37 -35.52 -0.28
C CYS A 466 -22.41 -36.61 -0.53
N SER A 467 -23.57 -36.49 0.11
CA SER A 467 -24.71 -37.43 -0.06
C SER A 467 -25.64 -37.07 -1.21
N ARG A 468 -25.46 -35.88 -1.82
CA ARG A 468 -26.32 -35.34 -2.88
C ARG A 468 -25.48 -34.94 -4.10
N PRO A 469 -26.07 -34.88 -5.30
CA PRO A 469 -25.38 -34.44 -6.50
C PRO A 469 -24.77 -33.05 -6.31
N THR A 470 -23.44 -32.99 -6.32
CA THR A 470 -22.66 -31.80 -5.93
C THR A 470 -21.55 -31.57 -6.94
N LEU A 471 -21.35 -30.31 -7.32
CA LEU A 471 -20.19 -29.90 -8.11
C LEU A 471 -19.17 -29.12 -7.28
N LEU A 472 -17.91 -29.15 -7.70
CA LEU A 472 -16.81 -28.38 -7.13
C LEU A 472 -16.06 -27.68 -8.27
N ILE A 473 -15.99 -26.35 -8.19
CA ILE A 473 -15.30 -25.50 -9.17
C ILE A 473 -13.88 -25.23 -8.67
N ARG A 474 -12.89 -25.71 -9.41
CA ARG A 474 -11.46 -25.60 -9.06
C ARG A 474 -10.61 -25.14 -10.23
N PHE A 475 -9.45 -24.58 -9.93
CA PHE A 475 -8.44 -24.27 -10.94
C PHE A 475 -7.73 -25.54 -11.41
N SER A 476 -7.33 -25.54 -12.68
CA SER A 476 -6.55 -26.66 -13.23
C SER A 476 -5.10 -26.61 -12.75
N ASP A 477 -4.62 -27.72 -12.17
CA ASP A 477 -3.21 -27.85 -11.77
C ASP A 477 -2.30 -28.26 -12.92
N VAL A 478 -2.82 -28.99 -13.91
CA VAL A 478 -2.03 -29.67 -14.94
C VAL A 478 -2.17 -29.04 -16.32
N GLU A 479 -3.32 -28.46 -16.65
CA GLU A 479 -3.54 -27.78 -17.92
C GLU A 479 -3.61 -26.27 -17.72
N TYR A 480 -2.81 -25.53 -18.48
CA TYR A 480 -2.70 -24.08 -18.41
C TYR A 480 -4.00 -23.37 -18.79
N GLY A 481 -4.38 -22.35 -18.01
CA GLY A 481 -5.47 -21.45 -18.35
C GLY A 481 -6.87 -22.08 -18.36
N LYS A 482 -7.07 -23.21 -17.67
CA LYS A 482 -8.35 -23.91 -17.58
C LYS A 482 -8.94 -23.88 -16.18
N VAL A 483 -10.26 -23.85 -16.12
CA VAL A 483 -11.05 -24.06 -14.89
C VAL A 483 -11.73 -25.43 -15.01
N LYS A 484 -11.72 -26.20 -13.92
CA LYS A 484 -12.26 -27.55 -13.85
C LYS A 484 -13.53 -27.58 -13.02
N ILE A 485 -14.49 -28.39 -13.45
CA ILE A 485 -15.70 -28.67 -12.69
C ILE A 485 -15.73 -30.17 -12.42
N SER A 486 -15.47 -30.54 -11.18
CA SER A 486 -15.64 -31.92 -10.71
C SER A 486 -17.09 -32.09 -10.26
N VAL A 487 -17.77 -33.13 -10.72
CA VAL A 487 -19.19 -33.36 -10.46
C VAL A 487 -19.39 -34.76 -9.91
N LEU A 488 -20.09 -34.86 -8.77
CA LEU A 488 -20.70 -36.08 -8.28
C LEU A 488 -22.14 -36.14 -8.78
N HIS A 489 -22.48 -37.14 -9.59
CA HIS A 489 -23.84 -37.36 -10.07
C HIS A 489 -24.67 -38.18 -9.08
N SER A 490 -26.00 -38.19 -9.29
CA SER A 490 -26.97 -38.98 -8.51
C SER A 490 -26.66 -40.49 -8.48
N THR A 491 -25.99 -40.98 -9.53
CA THR A 491 -25.54 -42.36 -9.68
C THR A 491 -24.30 -42.71 -8.83
N GLY A 492 -23.67 -41.72 -8.18
CA GLY A 492 -22.40 -41.87 -7.48
C GLY A 492 -21.16 -41.79 -8.39
N VAL A 493 -21.35 -41.60 -9.70
CA VAL A 493 -20.25 -41.45 -10.67
C VAL A 493 -19.65 -40.04 -10.57
N LEU A 494 -18.32 -39.98 -10.53
CA LEU A 494 -17.54 -38.74 -10.60
C LEU A 494 -17.13 -38.44 -12.04
N GLN A 495 -17.38 -37.22 -12.49
CA GLN A 495 -16.97 -36.73 -13.81
C GLN A 495 -16.25 -35.38 -13.69
N HIS A 496 -15.35 -35.09 -14.63
CA HIS A 496 -14.59 -33.84 -14.66
C HIS A 496 -14.75 -33.15 -15.99
N HIS A 497 -15.24 -31.93 -15.94
CA HIS A 497 -15.38 -31.03 -17.08
C HIS A 497 -14.36 -29.91 -17.00
N TRP A 498 -14.11 -29.23 -18.11
CA TRP A 498 -13.17 -28.13 -18.16
C TRP A 498 -13.61 -27.04 -19.12
N TYR A 499 -13.21 -25.82 -18.80
CA TYR A 499 -13.52 -24.62 -19.54
C TYR A 499 -12.25 -23.79 -19.68
N ASP A 500 -11.94 -23.36 -20.90
CA ASP A 500 -10.88 -22.41 -21.16
C ASP A 500 -11.43 -21.00 -21.43
N TYR A 501 -10.55 -20.07 -21.79
CA TYR A 501 -10.93 -18.69 -22.05
C TYR A 501 -11.88 -18.52 -23.25
N THR A 502 -11.84 -19.43 -24.24
CA THR A 502 -12.73 -19.40 -25.40
C THR A 502 -14.14 -19.80 -24.99
N ASP A 503 -14.28 -20.86 -24.19
CA ASP A 503 -15.57 -21.31 -23.66
C ASP A 503 -16.20 -20.23 -22.77
N LEU A 504 -15.41 -19.67 -21.84
CA LEU A 504 -15.87 -18.64 -20.89
C LEU A 504 -16.22 -17.31 -21.58
N ASN A 505 -15.61 -17.00 -22.73
CA ASN A 505 -16.03 -15.85 -23.56
C ASN A 505 -17.35 -16.15 -24.28
N ALA A 506 -17.52 -17.37 -24.81
CA ALA A 506 -18.71 -17.76 -25.56
C ALA A 506 -19.94 -17.79 -24.65
N ARG A 507 -19.79 -18.31 -23.42
CA ARG A 507 -20.84 -18.35 -22.42
C ARG A 507 -20.27 -18.25 -21.02
N SER A 508 -20.84 -17.36 -20.22
CA SER A 508 -20.50 -17.23 -18.80
C SER A 508 -20.70 -18.56 -18.06
N LEU A 509 -19.77 -18.91 -17.16
CA LEU A 509 -19.83 -20.15 -16.37
C LEU A 509 -21.14 -20.31 -15.60
N GLN A 510 -21.67 -19.22 -15.04
CA GLN A 510 -22.98 -19.20 -14.36
C GLN A 510 -24.12 -19.77 -15.23
N LYS A 511 -24.24 -19.29 -16.48
CA LYS A 511 -25.25 -19.77 -17.43
C LYS A 511 -24.99 -21.20 -17.88
N GLU A 512 -23.73 -21.59 -17.98
CA GLU A 512 -23.35 -22.93 -18.36
C GLU A 512 -23.77 -23.95 -17.29
N LEU A 513 -23.47 -23.66 -16.03
CA LEU A 513 -23.85 -24.49 -14.88
C LEU A 513 -25.36 -24.61 -14.69
N LEU A 514 -26.13 -23.56 -14.99
CA LEU A 514 -27.59 -23.56 -14.81
C LEU A 514 -28.37 -24.24 -15.95
N PHE A 515 -27.84 -24.22 -17.18
CA PHE A 515 -28.64 -24.55 -18.36
C PHE A 515 -28.04 -25.64 -19.26
N ASN A 516 -26.81 -26.06 -19.04
CA ASN A 516 -26.27 -27.20 -19.76
C ASN A 516 -26.81 -28.51 -19.16
N HIS A 517 -27.36 -29.38 -20.01
CA HIS A 517 -27.86 -30.71 -19.65
C HIS A 517 -26.87 -31.57 -18.87
N ILE A 518 -25.55 -31.36 -19.05
CA ILE A 518 -24.48 -32.03 -18.30
C ILE A 518 -24.64 -31.82 -16.78
N PHE A 519 -25.11 -30.64 -16.35
CA PHE A 519 -25.27 -30.28 -14.94
C PHE A 519 -26.71 -30.33 -14.46
N ALA A 520 -27.65 -30.84 -15.27
CA ALA A 520 -29.09 -30.80 -14.96
C ALA A 520 -29.47 -31.55 -13.68
N GLU A 521 -28.70 -32.57 -13.29
CA GLU A 521 -28.91 -33.34 -12.06
C GLU A 521 -28.18 -32.78 -10.84
N VAL A 522 -27.37 -31.70 -11.00
CA VAL A 522 -26.59 -31.15 -9.90
C VAL A 522 -27.44 -30.19 -9.08
N GLU A 523 -27.47 -30.41 -7.77
CA GLU A 523 -28.28 -29.62 -6.85
C GLU A 523 -27.44 -28.63 -6.04
N PHE A 524 -26.19 -28.99 -5.72
CA PHE A 524 -25.32 -28.22 -4.85
C PHE A 524 -23.97 -27.89 -5.49
N ILE A 525 -23.41 -26.78 -5.04
CA ILE A 525 -22.00 -26.43 -5.15
C ILE A 525 -21.37 -26.75 -3.80
N TYR A 526 -20.23 -27.44 -3.81
CA TYR A 526 -19.49 -27.79 -2.60
C TYR A 526 -19.16 -26.53 -1.76
N PRO A 527 -19.29 -26.57 -0.41
CA PRO A 527 -19.62 -27.75 0.39
C PRO A 527 -21.12 -28.03 0.54
N ASN A 528 -21.98 -27.01 0.48
CA ASN A 528 -23.44 -27.18 0.67
C ASN A 528 -24.21 -25.92 0.19
N ILE A 529 -23.78 -25.33 -0.90
CA ILE A 529 -24.38 -24.12 -1.48
C ILE A 529 -25.40 -24.56 -2.52
N ASN A 530 -26.67 -24.17 -2.39
CA ASN A 530 -27.68 -24.51 -3.40
C ASN A 530 -27.36 -23.85 -4.76
N LEU A 531 -27.27 -24.65 -5.82
CA LEU A 531 -26.79 -24.20 -7.14
C LEU A 531 -27.68 -23.10 -7.73
N GLU A 532 -28.99 -23.32 -7.78
CA GLU A 532 -29.94 -22.34 -8.35
C GLU A 532 -29.99 -21.06 -7.53
N ALA A 533 -30.01 -21.16 -6.20
CA ALA A 533 -30.05 -19.99 -5.33
C ALA A 533 -28.78 -19.13 -5.46
N ALA A 534 -27.61 -19.74 -5.49
CA ALA A 534 -26.34 -19.02 -5.58
C ALA A 534 -26.11 -18.38 -6.96
N LEU A 535 -26.58 -19.04 -8.03
CA LEU A 535 -26.37 -18.57 -9.40
C LEU A 535 -27.57 -17.80 -9.97
N GLY A 536 -28.59 -17.49 -9.17
CA GLY A 536 -29.77 -16.74 -9.65
C GLY A 536 -30.59 -17.50 -10.69
N GLY A 537 -30.66 -18.82 -10.58
CA GLY A 537 -31.57 -19.67 -11.35
C GLY A 537 -33.03 -19.25 -11.15
N ARG A 538 -33.88 -19.52 -12.14
CA ARG A 538 -35.33 -19.26 -11.98
C ARG A 538 -35.83 -20.14 -10.85
N GLN A 539 -36.07 -19.58 -9.67
CA GLN A 539 -36.90 -20.24 -8.67
C GLN A 539 -38.21 -20.62 -9.36
N LYS A 540 -38.41 -21.90 -9.66
CA LYS A 540 -39.77 -22.41 -9.74
C LYS A 540 -40.28 -22.34 -8.32
N THR A 541 -41.00 -21.28 -8.01
CA THR A 541 -41.81 -21.17 -6.80
C THR A 541 -42.85 -22.30 -6.83
N PHE A 542 -42.46 -23.49 -6.41
CA PHE A 542 -43.40 -24.47 -5.91
C PHE A 542 -43.77 -24.01 -4.50
N ASP A 543 -45.04 -23.64 -4.34
CA ASP A 543 -45.66 -23.15 -3.12
C ASP A 543 -45.22 -21.78 -2.59
N ASN A 544 -45.72 -20.73 -3.24
CA ASN A 544 -46.20 -19.56 -2.51
C ASN A 544 -47.70 -19.41 -2.77
N ARG A 545 -48.51 -20.03 -1.90
CA ARG A 545 -49.84 -19.48 -1.61
C ARG A 545 -49.60 -18.04 -1.17
N LYS A 546 -49.84 -17.08 -2.08
CA LYS A 546 -49.80 -15.66 -1.77
C LYS A 546 -50.63 -15.43 -0.49
N PRO A 547 -50.06 -14.93 0.62
CA PRO A 547 -50.90 -14.37 1.66
C PRO A 547 -51.71 -13.24 1.03
N ARG A 548 -53.02 -13.24 1.27
CA ARG A 548 -53.93 -12.19 0.81
C ARG A 548 -53.37 -10.84 1.26
N ILE A 549 -53.09 -9.98 0.28
CA ILE A 549 -52.77 -8.57 0.48
C ILE A 549 -53.95 -7.94 1.21
N LEU A 550 -53.76 -7.53 2.46
CA LEU A 550 -54.54 -6.43 3.03
C LEU A 550 -53.95 -5.16 2.44
N ASN A 551 -54.70 -4.55 1.51
CA ASN A 551 -54.35 -3.26 0.93
C ASN A 551 -54.21 -2.21 2.06
N PRO A 552 -53.09 -1.47 2.15
CA PRO A 552 -53.05 -0.24 2.90
C PRO A 552 -53.79 0.86 2.13
N THR A 553 -54.75 1.49 2.80
CA THR A 553 -55.54 2.63 2.33
C THR A 553 -54.65 3.82 1.93
N PRO A 554 -54.96 4.55 0.84
CA PRO A 554 -54.15 5.67 0.36
C PRO A 554 -54.50 6.96 1.11
N VAL A 555 -53.85 7.23 2.25
CA VAL A 555 -53.96 8.53 2.94
C VAL A 555 -52.62 9.06 3.47
N TYR A 556 -51.49 8.36 3.28
CA TYR A 556 -50.26 8.68 4.04
C TYR A 556 -49.16 9.46 3.30
N PHE A 557 -49.33 9.84 2.02
CA PHE A 557 -48.21 10.47 1.26
C PHE A 557 -48.56 11.75 0.50
N ASP A 558 -49.55 12.54 0.95
CA ASP A 558 -49.89 13.84 0.36
C ASP A 558 -49.51 15.04 1.24
N ASN A 559 -48.43 14.97 2.00
CA ASN A 559 -47.87 16.15 2.66
C ASN A 559 -46.35 16.07 2.72
N GLN A 560 -45.69 16.50 1.63
CA GLN A 560 -44.53 17.41 1.66
C GLN A 560 -44.03 17.62 0.23
N TRP A 561 -44.50 18.72 -0.38
CA TRP A 561 -43.92 19.31 -1.57
C TRP A 561 -42.87 20.35 -1.19
N ALA A 562 -41.84 20.45 -2.05
CA ALA A 562 -40.89 21.54 -2.23
C ALA A 562 -39.78 21.70 -1.15
N ALA A 563 -38.52 22.00 -1.48
CA ALA A 563 -38.01 22.68 -2.65
C ALA A 563 -36.58 22.22 -3.03
N THR A 564 -36.34 22.17 -4.34
CA THR A 564 -35.04 22.36 -4.98
C THR A 564 -34.42 23.70 -4.58
N SER A 565 -33.11 23.74 -4.34
CA SER A 565 -32.29 24.95 -4.50
C SER A 565 -31.03 24.61 -5.30
N PRO A 566 -30.70 25.41 -6.34
CA PRO A 566 -29.44 25.30 -7.07
C PRO A 566 -28.40 26.23 -6.43
N PHE A 567 -27.28 25.66 -6.00
CA PHE A 567 -25.97 26.30 -5.93
C PHE A 567 -24.91 25.26 -6.24
#